data_AF-A0A378KNH5-F1
#
_entry.id   AF-A0A378KNH5-F1
#
_cell.length_a   1.000
_cell.length_b   1.000
_cell.length_c   1.000
_cell.angle_alpha   90.00
_cell.angle_beta   90.00
_cell.angle_gamma   90.00
#
_symmetry.space_group_name_H-M   'P 1'
#
loop_
_entity.id
_entity.type
_entity.pdbx_description
1 polymer ?
#
loop_
_entity_poly.entity_id
_entity_poly.type
_entity_poly.pdbx_seq_one_letter_code
_entity_poly.pdbx_strand_id
1 'polypeptide(L)'
;MAPIDSKKPVLTTGLLITSLIAAGAVAAFPKRPLVEAACFHVADELKRIGHEHPESPCQGDIAIAATYLKTAAMKIHYQRFDIALTDLGYGKGELQAISTTRPWCQTIASKAAPFIEEVRDLKAQVAILARVQE
;
A
#
# COMPACT_ATOMS: atom_id res chain seq x y z
N MET A 1 66.64 41.23 29.06
CA MET A 1 66.72 41.72 27.67
C MET A 1 66.19 40.62 26.77
N ALA A 2 65.26 40.94 25.87
CA ALA A 2 64.64 40.04 24.86
C ALA A 2 64.98 40.62 23.46
N PRO A 3 64.57 40.07 22.28
CA PRO A 3 63.78 38.86 21.96
C PRO A 3 64.69 37.69 21.47
N ILE A 4 64.45 36.73 20.53
CA ILE A 4 63.49 36.54 19.41
C ILE A 4 63.06 35.06 19.22
N ASP A 5 61.75 34.89 19.12
CA ASP A 5 60.92 33.96 18.31
C ASP A 5 61.58 32.93 17.35
N SER A 6 61.07 31.69 17.37
CA SER A 6 60.76 30.96 16.13
C SER A 6 59.59 29.98 16.32
N LYS A 7 58.66 29.98 15.36
CA LYS A 7 57.43 29.14 15.31
C LYS A 7 57.74 27.79 14.62
N LYS A 8 56.93 26.73 14.65
CA LYS A 8 55.54 26.54 14.12
C LYS A 8 55.02 25.11 14.55
N PRO A 9 53.99 24.47 13.94
CA PRO A 9 52.58 24.70 14.32
C PRO A 9 51.68 23.42 14.41
N VAL A 10 50.47 23.55 14.98
CA VAL A 10 49.34 22.57 14.95
C VAL A 10 49.68 21.13 15.48
N LEU A 11 48.74 20.26 15.88
CA LEU A 11 47.32 20.16 15.54
C LEU A 11 46.46 19.78 16.76
N THR A 12 45.83 20.76 17.41
CA THR A 12 44.65 20.52 18.24
C THR A 12 43.45 20.26 17.33
N THR A 13 42.87 19.07 17.40
CA THR A 13 41.60 18.76 16.75
C THR A 13 40.83 17.83 17.69
N GLY A 14 39.79 18.37 18.32
CA GLY A 14 38.96 17.61 19.25
C GLY A 14 38.22 16.50 18.53
N LEU A 15 38.20 15.30 19.10
CA LEU A 15 37.38 14.22 18.58
C LEU A 15 35.90 14.62 18.76
N LEU A 16 35.20 14.76 17.63
CA LEU A 16 33.82 15.24 17.59
C LEU A 16 32.92 14.36 18.47
N ILE A 17 32.08 15.00 19.29
CA ILE A 17 30.94 14.34 19.93
C ILE A 17 30.05 13.82 18.80
N THR A 18 30.04 12.51 18.58
CA THR A 18 29.11 11.84 17.68
C THR A 18 27.73 11.84 18.30
N SER A 19 27.06 13.00 18.22
CA SER A 19 25.64 13.15 18.55
C SER A 19 24.86 12.12 17.76
N LEU A 20 24.44 11.05 18.45
CA LEU A 20 23.48 10.08 17.91
C LEU A 20 22.14 10.79 17.76
N ILE A 21 21.97 11.46 16.62
CA ILE A 21 20.66 11.80 16.08
C ILE A 21 20.04 10.48 15.66
N ALA A 22 19.51 9.77 16.66
CA ALA A 22 18.52 8.72 16.46
C ALA A 22 17.27 9.41 15.91
N ALA A 23 17.29 9.68 14.60
CA ALA A 23 16.16 10.17 13.85
C ALA A 23 15.08 9.09 13.90
N GLY A 24 14.25 9.14 14.95
CA GLY A 24 13.15 8.22 15.14
C GLY A 24 12.31 8.24 13.87
N ALA A 25 12.23 7.10 13.19
CA ALA A 25 11.49 6.97 11.96
C ALA A 25 10.01 7.15 12.27
N VAL A 26 9.52 8.40 12.16
CA VAL A 26 8.10 8.73 12.25
C VAL A 26 7.43 8.02 11.07
N ALA A 27 6.89 6.83 11.34
CA ALA A 27 6.19 6.04 10.36
C ALA A 27 5.03 6.87 9.82
N ALA A 28 5.16 7.33 8.57
CA ALA A 28 4.20 8.23 7.97
C ALA A 28 2.86 7.49 7.81
N PHE A 29 1.91 7.81 8.68
CA PHE A 29 0.59 7.16 8.66
C PHE A 29 -0.06 7.29 7.27
N PRO A 30 -0.71 6.23 6.78
CA PRO A 30 -1.34 6.24 5.47
C PRO A 30 -2.40 7.35 5.41
N LYS A 31 -2.39 8.14 4.33
CA LYS A 31 -3.36 9.23 4.16
C LYS A 31 -4.66 8.66 3.61
N ARG A 32 -5.74 8.72 4.39
CA ARG A 32 -7.08 8.17 4.05
C ARG A 32 -7.52 8.41 2.59
N PRO A 33 -7.40 9.63 2.00
CA PRO A 33 -7.78 9.86 0.60
C PRO A 33 -6.92 9.13 -0.44
N LEU A 34 -5.66 8.81 -0.13
CA LEU A 34 -4.78 8.03 -1.02
C LEU A 34 -5.16 6.55 -1.00
N VAL A 35 -5.51 6.01 0.17
CA VAL A 35 -5.97 4.62 0.30
C VAL A 35 -7.34 4.45 -0.38
N GLU A 36 -8.23 5.44 -0.23
CA GLU A 36 -9.51 5.53 -0.94
C GLU A 36 -9.31 5.56 -2.48
N ALA A 37 -8.44 6.46 -2.98
CA ALA A 37 -8.13 6.56 -4.40
C ALA A 37 -7.51 5.29 -4.99
N ALA A 38 -6.61 4.63 -4.25
CA ALA A 38 -6.01 3.37 -4.67
C ALA A 38 -7.03 2.21 -4.70
N CYS A 39 -7.96 2.13 -3.74
CA CYS A 39 -9.07 1.17 -3.81
C CYS A 39 -9.96 1.40 -5.05
N PHE A 40 -10.21 2.67 -5.45
CA PHE A 40 -10.90 2.97 -6.71
C PHE A 40 -10.05 2.58 -7.94
N HIS A 41 -8.74 2.86 -7.94
CA HIS A 41 -7.85 2.51 -9.04
C HIS A 41 -7.84 0.99 -9.32
N VAL A 42 -7.64 0.16 -8.30
CA VAL A 42 -7.73 -1.30 -8.43
C VAL A 42 -9.12 -1.72 -8.91
N ALA A 43 -10.19 -1.11 -8.39
CA ALA A 43 -11.54 -1.41 -8.86
C ALA A 43 -11.75 -1.10 -10.35
N ASP A 44 -11.16 -0.04 -10.89
CA ASP A 44 -11.32 0.33 -12.31
C ASP A 44 -10.38 -0.47 -13.22
N GLU A 45 -9.17 -0.82 -12.77
CA GLU A 45 -8.27 -1.73 -13.49
C GLU A 45 -8.83 -3.16 -13.61
N LEU A 46 -9.43 -3.69 -12.53
CA LEU A 46 -10.13 -4.98 -12.58
C LEU A 46 -11.32 -4.95 -13.54
N LYS A 47 -12.06 -3.83 -13.62
CA LYS A 47 -13.09 -3.63 -14.66
C LYS A 47 -12.46 -3.60 -16.05
N ARG A 48 -11.35 -2.88 -16.25
CA ARG A 48 -10.65 -2.82 -17.56
C ARG A 48 -10.28 -4.22 -18.05
N ILE A 49 -9.73 -5.06 -17.18
CA ILE A 49 -9.39 -6.46 -17.48
C ILE A 49 -10.65 -7.26 -17.88
N GLY A 50 -11.78 -7.08 -17.17
CA GLY A 50 -13.05 -7.71 -17.52
C GLY A 50 -13.69 -7.22 -18.84
N HIS A 51 -13.38 -6.00 -19.30
CA HIS A 51 -13.79 -5.51 -20.62
C HIS A 51 -12.82 -5.90 -21.75
N GLU A 52 -11.55 -6.18 -21.43
CA GLU A 52 -10.55 -6.68 -22.38
C GLU A 52 -10.70 -8.19 -22.67
N HIS A 53 -11.41 -8.93 -21.81
CA HIS A 53 -11.63 -10.38 -21.90
C HIS A 53 -13.13 -10.73 -21.77
N PRO A 54 -14.03 -10.18 -22.63
CA PRO A 54 -15.47 -10.38 -22.54
C PRO A 54 -15.91 -11.83 -22.82
N GLU A 55 -15.04 -12.63 -23.45
CA GLU A 55 -15.21 -14.07 -23.66
C GLU A 55 -14.83 -14.93 -22.43
N SER A 56 -14.22 -14.33 -21.41
CA SER A 56 -13.80 -15.07 -20.21
C SER A 56 -15.00 -15.49 -19.38
N PRO A 57 -15.14 -16.77 -19.00
CA PRO A 57 -16.21 -17.23 -18.11
C PRO A 57 -16.14 -16.61 -16.70
N CYS A 58 -15.04 -15.95 -16.36
CA CYS A 58 -14.83 -15.28 -15.06
C CYS A 58 -14.98 -13.74 -15.15
N GLN A 59 -15.58 -13.22 -16.22
CA GLN A 59 -15.89 -11.80 -16.38
C GLN A 59 -16.83 -11.27 -15.29
N GLY A 60 -17.74 -12.11 -14.79
CA GLY A 60 -18.54 -11.83 -13.60
C GLY A 60 -17.72 -11.79 -12.30
N ASP A 61 -16.85 -12.78 -12.09
CA ASP A 61 -16.00 -12.89 -10.89
C ASP A 61 -15.10 -11.66 -10.69
N ILE A 62 -14.46 -11.19 -11.77
CA ILE A 62 -13.59 -10.01 -11.70
C ILE A 62 -14.37 -8.71 -11.50
N ALA A 63 -15.62 -8.64 -12.00
CA ALA A 63 -16.54 -7.54 -11.71
C ALA A 63 -17.03 -7.56 -10.25
N ILE A 64 -17.20 -8.75 -9.63
CA ILE A 64 -17.49 -8.90 -8.19
C ILE A 64 -16.29 -8.42 -7.36
N ALA A 65 -15.07 -8.86 -7.69
CA ALA A 65 -13.85 -8.38 -7.04
C ALA A 65 -13.72 -6.84 -7.12
N ALA A 66 -13.89 -6.26 -8.32
CA ALA A 66 -13.91 -4.81 -8.53
C ALA A 66 -15.01 -4.10 -7.71
N THR A 67 -16.17 -4.73 -7.52
CA THR A 67 -17.28 -4.17 -6.74
C THR A 67 -16.96 -4.14 -5.24
N TYR A 68 -16.30 -5.16 -4.70
CA TYR A 68 -15.79 -5.13 -3.33
C TYR A 68 -14.77 -4.01 -3.13
N LEU A 69 -13.81 -3.83 -4.04
CA LEU A 69 -12.82 -2.75 -3.95
C LEU A 69 -13.46 -1.35 -4.01
N LYS A 70 -14.41 -1.15 -4.93
CA LYS A 70 -15.19 0.12 -5.01
C LYS A 70 -16.00 0.36 -3.73
N THR A 71 -16.58 -0.68 -3.16
CA THR A 71 -17.37 -0.57 -1.92
C THR A 71 -16.47 -0.24 -0.73
N ALA A 72 -15.31 -0.90 -0.61
CA ALA A 72 -14.31 -0.59 0.41
C ALA A 72 -13.84 0.88 0.34
N ALA A 73 -13.58 1.41 -0.86
CA ALA A 73 -13.26 2.83 -1.05
C ALA A 73 -14.34 3.76 -0.46
N MET A 74 -15.62 3.48 -0.73
CA MET A 74 -16.74 4.21 -0.14
C MET A 74 -16.85 4.02 1.38
N LYS A 75 -16.49 2.86 1.94
CA LYS A 75 -16.46 2.67 3.41
C LYS A 75 -15.32 3.48 4.05
N ILE A 76 -14.14 3.53 3.43
CA ILE A 76 -13.00 4.37 3.83
C ILE A 76 -13.38 5.87 3.77
N HIS A 77 -14.15 6.27 2.75
CA HIS A 77 -14.69 7.63 2.63
C HIS A 77 -15.55 8.03 3.85
N TYR A 78 -16.37 7.09 4.36
CA TYR A 78 -17.22 7.29 5.53
C TYR A 78 -16.61 6.80 6.86
N GLN A 79 -15.28 6.54 6.91
CA GLN A 79 -14.54 6.09 8.12
C GLN A 79 -15.04 4.76 8.73
N ARG A 80 -15.74 3.93 7.93
CA ARG A 80 -16.27 2.61 8.32
C ARG A 80 -15.25 1.50 8.05
N PHE A 81 -14.10 1.59 8.73
CA PHE A 81 -12.93 0.77 8.40
C PHE A 81 -13.12 -0.72 8.67
N ASP A 82 -13.90 -1.10 9.68
CA ASP A 82 -14.31 -2.47 9.99
C ASP A 82 -14.94 -3.18 8.78
N ILE A 83 -15.88 -2.50 8.12
CA ILE A 83 -16.57 -3.01 6.93
C ILE A 83 -15.66 -2.88 5.71
N ALA A 84 -14.85 -1.82 5.59
CA ALA A 84 -13.84 -1.72 4.53
C ALA A 84 -12.85 -2.89 4.56
N LEU A 85 -12.35 -3.28 5.74
CA LEU A 85 -11.46 -4.43 5.94
C LEU A 85 -12.14 -5.75 5.56
N THR A 86 -13.45 -5.83 5.73
CA THR A 86 -14.27 -6.99 5.34
C THR A 86 -14.42 -7.05 3.82
N ASP A 87 -14.82 -5.94 3.18
CA ASP A 87 -14.94 -5.79 1.72
C ASP A 87 -13.59 -6.08 1.02
N LEU A 88 -12.46 -5.50 1.49
CA LEU A 88 -11.11 -5.82 0.99
C LEU A 88 -10.73 -7.29 1.20
N GLY A 89 -11.30 -7.95 2.22
CA GLY A 89 -11.15 -9.39 2.45
C GLY A 89 -11.80 -10.22 1.33
N TYR A 90 -13.06 -9.93 1.02
CA TYR A 90 -13.79 -10.63 -0.06
C TYR A 90 -13.20 -10.32 -1.44
N GLY A 91 -12.83 -9.05 -1.70
CA GLY A 91 -12.14 -8.65 -2.93
C GLY A 91 -10.83 -9.43 -3.16
N LYS A 92 -9.98 -9.56 -2.13
CA LYS A 92 -8.78 -10.42 -2.21
C LYS A 92 -9.14 -11.90 -2.41
N GLY A 93 -10.17 -12.41 -1.72
CA GLY A 93 -10.62 -13.80 -1.83
C GLY A 93 -11.01 -14.19 -3.27
N GLU A 94 -11.79 -13.34 -3.95
CA GLU A 94 -12.16 -13.56 -5.36
C GLU A 94 -10.94 -13.51 -6.28
N LEU A 95 -10.02 -12.54 -6.09
CA LEU A 95 -8.79 -12.47 -6.89
C LEU A 95 -7.92 -13.73 -6.70
N GLN A 96 -7.82 -14.26 -5.49
CA GLN A 96 -7.15 -15.53 -5.23
C GLN A 96 -7.87 -16.69 -5.91
N ALA A 97 -9.20 -16.77 -5.85
CA ALA A 97 -9.97 -17.83 -6.49
C ALA A 97 -9.82 -17.83 -8.03
N ILE A 98 -9.98 -16.66 -8.67
CA ILE A 98 -9.72 -16.42 -10.09
C ILE A 98 -8.31 -16.87 -10.48
N SER A 99 -7.30 -16.54 -9.67
CA SER A 99 -5.90 -16.75 -10.03
C SER A 99 -5.37 -18.16 -9.70
N THR A 100 -6.07 -18.95 -8.88
CA THR A 100 -5.52 -20.22 -8.35
C THR A 100 -6.48 -21.40 -8.28
N THR A 101 -7.79 -21.21 -8.08
CA THR A 101 -8.73 -22.33 -7.80
C THR A 101 -9.77 -22.57 -8.90
N ARG A 102 -9.89 -21.67 -9.88
CA ARG A 102 -10.86 -21.74 -10.98
C ARG A 102 -10.14 -21.92 -12.33
N PRO A 103 -9.88 -23.17 -12.80
CA PRO A 103 -9.10 -23.41 -14.02
C PRO A 103 -9.68 -22.79 -15.30
N TRP A 104 -10.98 -22.46 -15.32
CA TRP A 104 -11.62 -21.77 -16.44
C TRP A 104 -11.30 -20.26 -16.51
N CYS A 105 -10.73 -19.66 -15.46
CA CYS A 105 -10.34 -18.24 -15.44
C CYS A 105 -8.97 -17.94 -16.10
N GLN A 106 -8.31 -18.92 -16.74
CA GLN A 106 -6.93 -18.80 -17.24
C GLN A 106 -6.65 -17.56 -18.10
N THR A 107 -7.64 -17.06 -18.88
CA THR A 107 -7.45 -15.86 -19.72
C THR A 107 -7.23 -14.58 -18.93
N ILE A 108 -7.80 -14.47 -17.71
CA ILE A 108 -7.67 -13.30 -16.84
C ILE A 108 -6.78 -13.54 -15.60
N ALA A 109 -6.52 -14.78 -15.22
CA ALA A 109 -5.80 -15.16 -14.00
C ALA A 109 -4.43 -14.45 -13.87
N SER A 110 -3.64 -14.42 -14.94
CA SER A 110 -2.32 -13.76 -14.95
C SER A 110 -2.40 -12.23 -14.84
N LYS A 111 -3.50 -11.61 -15.29
CA LYS A 111 -3.77 -10.17 -15.13
C LYS A 111 -4.35 -9.84 -13.75
N ALA A 112 -5.09 -10.76 -13.14
CA ALA A 112 -5.71 -10.57 -11.81
C ALA A 112 -4.72 -10.79 -10.66
N ALA A 113 -3.74 -11.70 -10.82
CA ALA A 113 -2.83 -12.11 -9.76
C ALA A 113 -2.03 -10.97 -9.07
N PRO A 114 -1.51 -9.94 -9.76
CA PRO A 114 -0.77 -8.85 -9.10
C PRO A 114 -1.60 -8.11 -8.03
N PHE A 115 -2.89 -7.92 -8.27
CA PHE A 115 -3.79 -7.21 -7.37
C PHE A 115 -4.05 -7.96 -6.05
N ILE A 116 -3.75 -9.26 -5.95
CA ILE A 116 -3.86 -10.03 -4.70
C ILE A 116 -2.99 -9.42 -3.58
N GLU A 117 -1.84 -8.88 -3.95
CA GLU A 117 -0.87 -8.29 -3.03
C GLU A 117 -1.12 -6.80 -2.82
N GLU A 118 -1.53 -6.06 -3.86
CA GLU A 118 -1.97 -4.67 -3.71
C GLU A 118 -3.18 -4.56 -2.76
N VAL A 119 -4.19 -5.43 -2.90
CA VAL A 119 -5.34 -5.47 -2.00
C VAL A 119 -4.97 -5.92 -0.58
N ARG A 120 -3.92 -6.75 -0.41
CA ARG A 120 -3.35 -7.05 0.92
C ARG A 120 -2.78 -5.80 1.57
N ASP A 121 -2.01 -5.03 0.82
CA ASP A 121 -1.27 -3.88 1.33
C ASP A 121 -2.19 -2.66 1.54
N LEU A 122 -3.26 -2.54 0.74
CA LEU A 122 -4.39 -1.65 1.04
C LEU A 122 -5.11 -2.08 2.33
N LYS A 123 -5.38 -3.37 2.53
CA LYS A 123 -6.00 -3.88 3.77
C LYS A 123 -5.13 -3.61 5.00
N ALA A 124 -3.81 -3.72 4.88
CA ALA A 124 -2.87 -3.34 5.94
C ALA A 124 -2.93 -1.83 6.25
N GLN A 125 -2.97 -0.97 5.23
CA GLN A 125 -3.10 0.48 5.42
C GLN A 125 -4.43 0.88 6.08
N VAL A 126 -5.55 0.24 5.71
CA VAL A 126 -6.85 0.47 6.37
C VAL A 126 -6.84 -0.01 7.82
N ALA A 127 -6.13 -1.11 8.14
CA ALA A 127 -5.99 -1.57 9.52
C ALA A 127 -5.14 -0.63 10.39
N ILE A 128 -4.24 0.14 9.78
CA ILE A 128 -3.53 1.25 10.45
C ILE A 128 -4.46 2.45 10.63
N LEU A 129 -5.23 2.84 9.59
CA LEU A 129 -6.21 3.93 9.69
C LEU A 129 -7.21 3.73 10.83
N ALA A 130 -7.75 2.51 10.98
CA ALA A 130 -8.71 2.18 12.04
C ALA A 130 -8.17 2.52 13.44
N ARG A 131 -6.96 2.03 13.76
CA ARG A 131 -6.29 2.19 15.07
C ARG A 131 -5.78 3.61 15.37
N VAL A 132 -5.97 4.55 14.44
CA VAL A 132 -5.52 5.96 14.55
C VAL A 132 -6.72 6.92 14.55
N GLN A 133 -7.95 6.39 14.45
CA GLN A 133 -9.19 7.13 14.68
C GLN A 133 -10.01 6.59 15.87
N GLU A 134 -9.42 5.66 16.63
CA GLU A 134 -9.82 5.23 17.99
C GLU A 134 -9.17 6.13 19.06
#